data_AF-A0A368GN85-F1
#
_entry.id   AF-A0A368GN85-F1
#
_cell.length_a   1.000
_cell.length_b   1.000
_cell.length_c   1.000
_cell.angle_alpha   90.00
_cell.angle_beta   90.00
_cell.angle_gamma   90.00
#
_symmetry.space_group_name_H-M   'P 1'
#
loop_
_entity.id
_entity.type
_entity.pdbx_description
1 polymer ?
#
loop_
_entity_poly.entity_id
_entity_poly.type
_entity_poly.pdbx_seq_one_letter_code
_entity_poly.pdbx_strand_id
1 'polypeptide(L)'
;MHRHVVKVFRETQITLEEYCFVKTLILFSGVAPLTDAGTEVVLRARRKYAALLSEYIATTRPDLTTDEQLERFSLLFSTIPYMMVRILCTSRST
;
A
#
# COMPACT_ATOMS: atom_id res chain seq x y z
N MET A 1 9.67 15.63 -8.16
CA MET A 1 9.00 14.66 -7.27
C MET A 1 9.28 13.19 -7.59
N HIS A 2 9.27 12.72 -8.85
CA HIS A 2 9.49 11.28 -9.17
C HIS A 2 10.83 10.68 -8.72
N ARG A 3 11.91 11.47 -8.64
CA ARG A 3 13.24 10.99 -8.22
C ARG A 3 13.26 10.41 -6.80
N HIS A 4 12.40 10.91 -5.91
CA HIS A 4 12.30 10.41 -4.53
C HIS A 4 11.58 9.05 -4.46
N VAL A 5 10.58 8.81 -5.32
CA VAL A 5 9.83 7.55 -5.34
C VAL A 5 10.75 6.39 -5.72
N VAL A 6 11.55 6.56 -6.78
CA VAL A 6 12.52 5.52 -7.21
C VAL A 6 13.58 5.26 -6.14
N LYS A 7 14.03 6.31 -5.44
CA LYS A 7 14.98 6.17 -4.34
C LYS A 7 14.38 5.37 -3.18
N VAL A 8 13.19 5.74 -2.70
CA VAL A 8 12.48 5.03 -1.62
C VAL A 8 12.25 3.56 -2.00
N PHE A 9 11.82 3.28 -3.23
CA PHE A 9 11.58 1.90 -3.67
C PHE A 9 12.86 1.06 -3.70
N ARG A 10 13.98 1.66 -4.10
CA ARG A 10 15.30 1.01 -4.06
C ARG A 10 15.79 0.81 -2.64
N GLU A 11 15.59 1.78 -1.75
CA GLU A 11 15.99 1.67 -0.34
C GLU A 11 15.15 0.63 0.41
N THR A 12 13.85 0.61 0.16
CA THR A 12 12.91 -0.38 0.73
C THR A 12 13.05 -1.75 0.09
N GLN A 13 13.67 -1.90 -1.09
CA GLN A 13 13.72 -3.17 -1.83
C GLN A 13 12.32 -3.80 -1.94
N ILE A 14 11.33 -3.02 -2.39
CA ILE A 14 9.94 -3.50 -2.51
C ILE A 14 9.83 -4.51 -3.65
N THR A 15 9.19 -5.65 -3.41
CA THR A 15 8.89 -6.64 -4.45
C THR A 15 7.70 -6.21 -5.29
N LEU A 16 7.48 -6.88 -6.43
CA LEU A 16 6.32 -6.61 -7.29
C LEU A 16 5.00 -6.92 -6.56
N GLU A 17 4.97 -8.01 -5.81
CA GLU A 17 3.82 -8.47 -5.04
C GLU A 17 3.48 -7.50 -3.91
N GLU A 18 4.48 -7.08 -3.13
CA GLU A 18 4.32 -6.06 -2.09
C GLU A 18 3.81 -4.74 -2.68
N TYR A 19 4.38 -4.32 -3.81
CA TYR A 19 3.91 -3.13 -4.54
C TYR A 19 2.45 -3.25 -4.95
N CYS A 20 2.02 -4.42 -5.46
CA CYS A 20 0.63 -4.66 -5.84
C CYS A 20 -0.33 -4.58 -4.62
N PHE A 21 0.07 -5.11 -3.46
CA PHE A 21 -0.70 -4.96 -2.23
C PHE A 21 -0.82 -3.48 -1.82
N VAL A 22 0.30 -2.75 -1.77
CA VAL A 22 0.29 -1.33 -1.40
C VAL A 22 -0.56 -0.51 -2.38
N LYS A 23 -0.46 -0.78 -3.68
CA LYS A 23 -1.29 -0.13 -4.71
C LYS A 23 -2.79 -0.43 -4.51
N THR A 24 -3.13 -1.65 -4.13
CA THR A 24 -4.51 -2.05 -3.83
C THR A 24 -5.05 -1.35 -2.58
N LEU A 25 -4.22 -1.21 -1.54
CA LEU A 25 -4.58 -0.45 -0.33
C LEU A 25 -4.86 1.03 -0.64
N ILE A 26 -4.08 1.61 -1.56
CA ILE A 26 -4.30 2.99 -2.04
C ILE A 26 -5.58 3.09 -2.87
N LEU A 27 -5.88 2.11 -3.72
CA LEU A 27 -7.14 2.09 -4.49
C LEU A 27 -8.36 2.20 -3.57
N PHE A 28 -8.32 1.53 -2.42
CA PHE A 28 -9.37 1.56 -1.41
C PHE A 28 -9.20 2.67 -0.36
N SER A 29 -8.35 3.68 -0.57
CA SER A 29 -8.18 4.80 0.37
C SER A 29 -9.22 5.91 0.22
N GLY A 30 -10.17 5.78 -0.73
CA GLY A 30 -11.35 6.65 -0.84
C GLY A 30 -11.04 8.05 -1.37
N VAL A 31 -10.90 8.21 -2.68
CA VAL A 31 -10.69 9.52 -3.34
C VAL A 31 -11.98 10.08 -3.98
N ALA A 32 -13.01 9.25 -4.09
CA ALA A 32 -14.31 9.61 -4.66
C ALA A 32 -15.38 9.66 -3.56
N PRO A 33 -16.39 10.54 -3.67
CA PRO A 33 -17.52 10.53 -2.75
C PRO A 33 -18.29 9.22 -2.92
N LEU A 34 -18.38 8.45 -1.83
CA LEU A 34 -19.15 7.21 -1.76
C LEU A 34 -20.34 7.41 -0.83
N THR A 35 -21.39 6.62 -1.04
CA THR A 35 -22.43 6.45 -0.03
C THR A 35 -21.85 5.79 1.22
N ASP A 36 -22.54 5.87 2.36
CA ASP A 36 -22.09 5.21 3.60
C ASP A 36 -21.91 3.70 3.40
N ALA A 37 -22.85 3.06 2.69
CA ALA A 37 -22.73 1.64 2.31
C ALA A 37 -21.51 1.36 1.42
N GLY A 38 -21.23 2.24 0.45
CA GLY A 38 -20.04 2.13 -0.39
C GLY A 38 -18.74 2.29 0.41
N THR A 39 -18.73 3.22 1.37
CA THR A 39 -17.60 3.46 2.28
C THR A 39 -17.31 2.22 3.11
N GLU A 40 -18.32 1.57 3.69
CA GLU A 40 -18.13 0.35 4.46
C GLU A 40 -17.56 -0.81 3.64
N VAL A 41 -18.03 -0.99 2.40
CA VAL A 41 -17.49 -2.00 1.48
C VAL A 41 -16.01 -1.74 1.18
N VAL A 42 -15.65 -0.48 0.89
CA VAL A 42 -14.27 -0.08 0.60
C VAL A 42 -13.37 -0.25 1.82
N LEU A 43 -13.83 0.14 3.02
CA LEU A 43 -13.08 -0.05 4.26
C LEU A 43 -12.87 -1.53 4.57
N ARG A 44 -13.90 -2.38 4.36
CA ARG A 44 -13.78 -3.83 4.51
C ARG A 44 -12.76 -4.42 3.53
N ALA A 45 -12.80 -4.00 2.26
CA ALA A 45 -11.83 -4.41 1.26
C ALA A 45 -10.41 -4.01 1.68
N ARG A 46 -10.20 -2.75 2.09
CA ARG A 46 -8.92 -2.26 2.57
C ARG A 46 -8.37 -3.07 3.75
N ARG A 47 -9.21 -3.36 4.76
CA ARG A 47 -8.83 -4.23 5.90
C ARG A 47 -8.42 -5.63 5.45
N LYS A 48 -9.17 -6.22 4.52
CA LYS A 48 -8.86 -7.56 3.97
C LYS A 48 -7.50 -7.57 3.27
N TYR A 49 -7.22 -6.60 2.40
CA TYR A 49 -5.93 -6.55 1.70
C TYR A 49 -4.76 -6.20 2.62
N ALA A 50 -4.99 -5.47 3.72
CA ALA A 50 -3.96 -5.23 4.72
C ALA A 50 -3.60 -6.53 5.46
N ALA A 51 -4.61 -7.33 5.84
CA ALA A 51 -4.37 -8.63 6.45
C ALA A 51 -3.62 -9.59 5.51
N LEU A 52 -4.01 -9.63 4.22
CA LEU A 52 -3.34 -10.44 3.22
C LEU A 52 -1.87 -10.03 3.01
N LEU A 53 -1.55 -8.73 3.08
CA LEU A 53 -0.16 -8.29 3.01
C LEU A 53 0.65 -8.77 4.22
N SER A 54 0.07 -8.68 5.42
CA SER A 54 0.71 -9.21 6.63
C SER A 54 0.97 -10.71 6.53
N GLU A 55 -0.01 -11.48 6.04
CA GLU A 55 0.11 -12.92 5.80
C GLU A 55 1.14 -13.23 4.71
N TYR A 56 1.17 -12.46 3.63
CA TYR A 56 2.16 -12.58 2.56
C TYR A 56 3.59 -12.38 3.11
N ILE A 57 3.81 -11.37 3.94
CA ILE A 57 5.13 -11.15 4.56
C ILE A 57 5.50 -12.35 5.44
N ALA A 58 4.59 -12.80 6.32
CA ALA A 58 4.86 -13.93 7.21
C ALA A 58 5.17 -15.23 6.45
N THR A 59 4.50 -15.46 5.32
CA THR A 59 4.67 -16.69 4.51
C THR A 59 5.88 -16.65 3.60
N THR A 60 6.24 -15.49 3.04
CA THR A 60 7.37 -15.35 2.12
C THR A 60 8.68 -15.00 2.80
N ARG A 61 8.64 -14.50 4.04
CA ARG A 61 9.80 -14.16 4.85
C ARG A 61 9.77 -14.86 6.22
N PRO A 62 9.75 -16.21 6.25
CA PRO A 62 9.81 -16.95 7.51
C PRO A 62 11.18 -16.82 8.20
N ASP A 63 12.17 -16.26 7.50
CA ASP A 63 13.48 -15.89 8.04
C ASP A 63 13.43 -14.74 9.04
N LEU A 64 12.38 -13.90 8.98
CA LEU A 64 12.21 -12.75 9.84
C LEU A 64 11.43 -13.11 11.11
N THR A 65 11.82 -12.50 12.23
CA THR A 65 11.04 -12.50 13.46
C THR A 65 9.71 -11.76 13.28
N THR A 66 8.74 -12.01 14.16
CA THR A 66 7.45 -11.31 14.15
C THR A 66 7.61 -9.78 14.17
N ASP A 67 8.57 -9.27 14.95
CA ASP A 67 8.82 -7.82 15.05
C ASP A 67 9.39 -7.28 13.74
N GLU A 68 10.34 -7.97 13.11
CA GLU A 68 10.89 -7.59 11.80
C GLU A 68 9.83 -7.68 10.68
N GLN A 69 8.91 -8.63 10.75
CA GLN A 69 7.76 -8.71 9.82
C GLN A 69 6.82 -7.50 10.00
N LEU A 70 6.58 -7.07 11.24
CA LEU A 70 5.78 -5.89 11.56
C LEU A 70 6.48 -4.59 11.12
N GLU A 71 7.81 -4.52 11.28
CA GLU A 71 8.62 -3.42 10.76
C GLU A 71 8.55 -3.37 9.23
N ARG A 72 8.66 -4.53 8.54
CA ARG A 72 8.48 -4.62 7.09
C ARG A 72 7.11 -4.11 6.67
N PHE A 73 6.06 -4.57 7.34
CA PHE A 73 4.69 -4.12 7.10
C PHE A 73 4.57 -2.60 7.24
N SER A 74 5.08 -2.04 8.34
CA SER A 74 5.07 -0.59 8.61
C SER A 74 5.86 0.20 7.56
N LEU A 75 7.02 -0.31 7.15
CA LEU A 75 7.86 0.28 6.11
C LEU A 75 7.14 0.31 4.76
N LEU A 76 6.45 -0.76 4.37
CA LEU A 76 5.64 -0.78 3.14
C LEU A 76 4.52 0.28 3.16
N PHE A 77 3.84 0.45 4.29
CA PHE A 77 2.83 1.51 4.45
C PHE A 77 3.44 2.92 4.35
N SER A 78 4.66 3.12 4.84
CA SER A 78 5.37 4.39 4.74
C SER A 78 5.66 4.80 3.28
N THR A 79 5.60 3.87 2.33
CA THR A 79 5.77 4.16 0.90
C THR A 79 4.53 4.79 0.25
N ILE A 80 3.36 4.68 0.88
CA ILE A 80 2.06 5.14 0.33
C ILE A 80 2.08 6.61 -0.12
N PRO A 81 2.55 7.58 0.68
CA PRO A 81 2.57 8.99 0.27
C PRO A 81 3.36 9.23 -1.02
N TYR A 82 4.44 8.48 -1.25
CA TYR A 82 5.26 8.58 -2.45
C TYR A 82 4.57 7.99 -3.70
N MET A 83 3.65 7.03 -3.51
CA MET A 83 2.87 6.42 -4.58
C MET A 83 1.63 7.24 -4.96
N MET A 84 0.99 7.90 -3.99
CA MET A 84 -0.21 8.72 -4.22
C MET A 84 0.03 9.95 -5.09
N VAL A 85 1.27 10.47 -5.15
CA VAL A 85 1.64 11.62 -6.00
C VAL A 85 1.26 11.40 -7.47
N ARG A 86 1.29 10.16 -7.98
CA ARG A 86 0.91 9.85 -9.37
C ARG A 86 -0.60 9.84 -9.61
N ILE A 87 -1.38 9.44 -8.61
CA ILE A 87 -2.85 9.36 -8.73
C ILE A 87 -3.45 10.77 -8.73
N LEU A 88 -2.92 11.69 -7.92
CA LEU A 88 -3.39 13.08 -7.90
C LEU A 88 -2.99 13.90 -9.15
N CYS A 89 -1.89 13.55 -9.82
CA CYS A 89 -1.48 14.22 -11.06
C CYS A 89 -2.29 13.77 -12.28
N THR A 90 -2.91 12.59 -12.25
CA THR A 90 -3.76 12.08 -13.36
C THR A 90 -5.21 12.56 -13.27
N SER A 91 -5.64 13.14 -12.14
CA SER A 91 -6.98 13.67 -11.94
C SER A 91 -7.13 15.18 -12.18
N ARG A 92 -6.11 15.87 -12.71
CA ARG A 92 -6.16 17.31 -13.09
C ARG A 92 -6.09 17.52 -14.60
N SER A 93 -6.72 16.65 -15.38
CA SER A 93 -6.85 16.80 -16.82
C SER A 93 -8.26 16.47 -17.27
N THR A 94 -9.22 17.22 -16.74
CA THR A 94 -10.57 17.44 -17.28
C THR A 94 -11.05 18.79 -16.79
#